data_AF-A0A0U5I1Z6-F1
#
_entry.id   AF-A0A0U5I1Z6-F1
#
_cell.length_a   1.000
_cell.length_b   1.000
_cell.length_c   1.000
_cell.angle_alpha   90.00
_cell.angle_beta   90.00
_cell.angle_gamma   90.00
#
_symmetry.space_group_name_H-M   'P 1'
#
loop_
_entity.id
_entity.type
_entity.pdbx_description
1 polymer ?
#
loop_
_entity_poly.entity_id
_entity_poly.type
_entity_poly.pdbx_seq_one_letter_code
_entity_poly.pdbx_strand_id
1 'polypeptide(L)'
;MARIRTIKPEFWTSEQIVECSRDARLLFIGIWNICDDAGIHPAAPKVIKMRVFPADDDITSDSIRGMLDDLVRHRLIAFFDSDGTEYLRVTGWSKHQKVERPNYKYPNPDAISPNNGGKERVNAESSRRSFDDSSPNDHRSIGDRSTPEGKGKEGKGRESPPSPPRQVPSAAPSDAVDRVRKLVWTLIGKDQGWIGTKLVSTDVEGVRQVRGWFDLGLSEDRVLAEVERVFTAAKESGTSIGRPWAYLDRVMRSLAEEGSATAEAGGNGILDATPWVQRVESFRSKGFWVDGWGPRPGEDGCLVPADVLASHGYGARA
;
A
#
# COMPACT_ATOMS: atom_id res chain seq x y z
N MET A 1 0.34 -20.11 21.28
CA MET A 1 1.71 -20.65 21.12
C MET A 1 1.95 -20.75 19.63
N ALA A 2 3.01 -20.10 19.16
CA ALA A 2 3.37 -20.13 17.75
C ALA A 2 3.74 -21.56 17.33
N ARG A 3 3.48 -21.91 16.08
CA ARG A 3 3.81 -23.22 15.51
C ARG A 3 4.72 -23.06 14.30
N ILE A 4 5.64 -24.02 14.14
CA ILE A 4 6.40 -24.16 12.91
C ILE A 4 5.41 -24.52 11.79
N ARG A 5 5.50 -23.81 10.67
CA ARG A 5 4.69 -24.02 9.46
C ARG A 5 5.63 -24.07 8.28
N THR A 6 5.39 -25.01 7.36
CA THR A 6 6.18 -25.12 6.14
C THR A 6 5.71 -24.11 5.11
N ILE A 7 6.67 -23.41 4.49
CA ILE A 7 6.43 -22.60 3.30
C ILE A 7 6.74 -23.48 2.09
N LYS A 8 5.74 -23.76 1.27
CA LYS A 8 5.92 -24.56 0.06
C LYS A 8 6.60 -23.74 -1.04
N PRO A 9 7.40 -24.33 -1.94
CA PRO A 9 8.06 -23.60 -3.02
C PRO A 9 7.10 -22.79 -3.91
N GLU A 10 5.89 -23.29 -4.13
CA GLU A 10 4.85 -22.63 -4.95
C GLU A 10 4.38 -21.29 -4.35
N PHE A 11 4.70 -21.02 -3.08
CA PHE A 11 4.43 -19.72 -2.46
C PHE A 11 5.10 -18.59 -3.26
N TRP A 12 6.33 -18.79 -3.70
CA TRP A 12 7.14 -17.75 -4.35
C TRP A 12 6.71 -17.44 -5.78
N THR A 13 5.97 -18.35 -6.41
CA THR A 13 5.49 -18.24 -7.79
C THR A 13 3.97 -18.11 -7.89
N SER A 14 3.26 -18.11 -6.75
CA SER A 14 1.81 -17.92 -6.72
C SER A 14 1.44 -16.51 -7.18
N GLU A 15 0.62 -16.40 -8.22
CA GLU A 15 0.15 -15.13 -8.79
C GLU A 15 -0.47 -14.22 -7.72
N GLN A 16 -1.29 -14.77 -6.82
CA GLN A 16 -1.91 -13.97 -5.74
C GLN A 16 -0.88 -13.41 -4.76
N ILE A 17 0.18 -14.17 -4.48
CA ILE A 17 1.22 -13.80 -3.52
C ILE A 17 2.15 -12.76 -4.14
N VAL A 18 2.55 -12.92 -5.40
CA VAL A 18 3.51 -12.02 -6.04
C VAL A 18 2.95 -10.61 -6.29
N GLU A 19 1.63 -10.47 -6.40
CA GLU A 19 0.95 -9.17 -6.50
C GLU A 19 0.91 -8.42 -5.16
N CYS A 20 1.06 -9.12 -4.04
CA CYS A 20 1.11 -8.47 -2.73
C CYS A 20 2.44 -7.73 -2.51
N SER A 21 2.40 -6.66 -1.72
CA SER A 21 3.63 -6.00 -1.26
C SER A 21 4.54 -7.00 -0.53
N ARG A 22 5.87 -6.76 -0.57
CA ARG A 22 6.85 -7.64 0.10
C ARG A 22 6.53 -7.82 1.59
N ASP A 23 6.15 -6.74 2.26
CA ASP A 23 5.86 -6.77 3.70
C ASP A 23 4.54 -7.49 3.97
N ALA A 24 3.52 -7.34 3.11
CA ALA A 24 2.31 -8.14 3.19
C ALA A 24 2.57 -9.64 2.97
N ARG A 25 3.47 -10.01 2.05
CA ARG A 25 3.89 -11.42 1.86
C ARG A 25 4.56 -11.98 3.12
N LEU A 26 5.47 -11.21 3.72
CA LEU A 26 6.15 -11.60 4.96
C LEU A 26 5.16 -11.66 6.13
N LEU A 27 4.24 -10.69 6.21
CA LEU A 27 3.14 -10.71 7.18
C LEU A 27 2.29 -11.96 7.02
N PHE A 28 1.95 -12.35 5.79
CA PHE A 28 1.14 -13.55 5.53
C PHE A 28 1.83 -14.83 6.01
N ILE A 29 3.14 -14.96 5.79
CA ILE A 29 3.95 -16.04 6.36
C ILE A 29 3.88 -16.01 7.90
N GLY A 30 4.08 -14.83 8.50
CA GLY A 30 4.01 -14.66 9.96
C GLY A 30 2.63 -15.01 10.54
N ILE A 31 1.56 -14.67 9.83
CA ILE A 31 0.17 -15.01 10.18
C ILE A 31 0.02 -16.53 10.33
N TRP A 32 0.60 -17.33 9.42
CA TRP A 32 0.52 -18.79 9.52
C TRP A 32 1.10 -19.32 10.84
N ASN A 33 2.14 -18.68 11.38
CA ASN A 33 2.75 -19.11 12.64
C ASN A 33 1.91 -18.77 13.87
N ILE A 34 1.13 -17.67 13.82
CA ILE A 34 0.37 -17.17 14.97
C ILE A 34 -1.08 -17.66 15.00
N CYS A 35 -1.66 -18.01 13.84
CA CYS A 35 -2.99 -18.60 13.76
C CYS A 35 -3.08 -19.94 14.50
N ASP A 36 -4.30 -20.27 14.93
CA ASP A 36 -4.62 -21.62 15.39
C ASP A 36 -4.64 -22.64 14.22
N ASP A 37 -4.98 -23.89 14.51
CA ASP A 37 -4.96 -24.93 13.46
C ASP A 37 -6.16 -24.90 12.50
N ALA A 38 -7.09 -23.95 12.66
CA ALA A 38 -8.09 -23.59 11.66
C ALA A 38 -7.64 -22.42 10.76
N GLY A 39 -6.44 -21.86 11.01
CA GLY A 39 -5.97 -20.69 10.29
C GLY A 39 -6.62 -19.39 10.76
N ILE A 40 -7.14 -19.36 12.00
CA ILE A 40 -7.86 -18.22 12.56
C ILE A 40 -6.99 -17.50 13.59
N HIS A 41 -7.10 -16.17 13.65
CA HIS A 41 -6.47 -15.33 14.68
C HIS A 41 -7.30 -14.06 14.90
N PRO A 42 -7.29 -13.44 16.10
CA PRO A 42 -7.88 -12.12 16.30
C PRO A 42 -7.26 -11.07 15.37
N ALA A 43 -8.10 -10.25 14.74
CA ALA A 43 -7.69 -9.20 13.81
C ALA A 43 -7.23 -7.94 14.55
N ALA A 44 -6.28 -8.07 15.49
CA ALA A 44 -5.78 -6.96 16.29
C ALA A 44 -4.39 -6.50 15.76
N PRO A 45 -4.29 -5.38 15.01
CA PRO A 45 -3.05 -5.00 14.32
C PRO A 45 -1.87 -4.79 15.26
N LYS A 46 -2.10 -4.22 16.45
CA LYS A 46 -1.07 -4.06 17.51
C LYS A 46 -0.49 -5.41 17.94
N VAL A 47 -1.34 -6.42 18.15
CA VAL A 47 -0.93 -7.76 18.59
C VAL A 47 -0.18 -8.49 17.47
N ILE A 48 -0.67 -8.35 16.23
CA ILE A 48 -0.02 -8.93 15.06
C ILE A 48 1.35 -8.30 14.85
N LYS A 49 1.48 -6.95 14.96
CA LYS A 49 2.76 -6.25 14.92
C LYS A 49 3.74 -6.84 15.95
N MET A 50 3.34 -6.89 17.22
CA MET A 50 4.20 -7.40 18.29
C MET A 50 4.68 -8.84 18.08
N ARG A 51 3.99 -9.64 17.25
CA ARG A 51 4.34 -11.03 17.00
C ARG A 51 5.17 -11.23 15.74
N VAL A 52 4.94 -10.41 14.71
CA VAL A 52 5.56 -10.58 13.39
C VAL A 52 6.70 -9.57 13.17
N PHE A 53 6.55 -8.35 13.70
CA PHE A 53 7.45 -7.20 13.52
C PHE A 53 7.73 -6.47 14.85
N PRO A 54 8.18 -7.16 15.92
CA PRO A 54 8.24 -6.61 17.28
C PRO A 54 9.17 -5.40 17.46
N ALA A 55 10.20 -5.25 16.64
CA ALA A 55 11.24 -4.22 16.78
C ALA A 55 11.35 -3.30 15.56
N ASP A 56 10.46 -3.45 14.58
CA ASP A 56 10.46 -2.63 13.38
C ASP A 56 9.65 -1.36 13.68
N ASP A 57 10.37 -0.26 13.96
CA ASP A 57 9.78 1.03 14.35
C ASP A 57 9.07 1.73 13.18
N ASP A 58 9.49 1.44 11.95
CA ASP A 58 8.88 1.91 10.71
C ASP A 58 7.56 1.20 10.38
N ILE A 59 7.35 -0.01 10.91
CA ILE A 59 6.08 -0.75 10.78
C ILE A 59 5.13 -0.33 11.90
N THR A 60 4.08 0.41 11.57
CA THR A 60 3.05 0.84 12.54
C THR A 60 1.87 -0.13 12.57
N SER A 61 0.97 0.03 13.54
CA SER A 61 -0.30 -0.73 13.55
C SER A 61 -1.16 -0.42 12.32
N ASP A 62 -1.10 0.79 11.79
CA ASP A 62 -1.80 1.20 10.58
C ASP A 62 -1.16 0.55 9.35
N SER A 63 0.17 0.44 9.32
CA SER A 63 0.90 -0.34 8.30
C SER A 63 0.42 -1.79 8.29
N ILE A 64 0.28 -2.42 9.47
CA ILE A 64 -0.26 -3.79 9.58
C ILE A 64 -1.69 -3.86 9.05
N ARG A 65 -2.57 -2.90 9.39
CA ARG A 65 -3.94 -2.89 8.87
C ARG A 65 -3.93 -2.79 7.34
N GLY A 66 -3.13 -1.90 6.77
CA GLY A 66 -2.99 -1.78 5.31
C GLY A 66 -2.47 -3.06 4.64
N MET A 67 -1.51 -3.75 5.26
CA MET A 67 -1.04 -5.05 4.76
C MET A 67 -2.12 -6.13 4.87
N LEU A 68 -2.92 -6.16 5.93
CA LEU A 68 -4.04 -7.09 6.04
C LEU A 68 -5.12 -6.82 4.98
N ASP A 69 -5.43 -5.55 4.71
CA ASP A 69 -6.37 -5.16 3.66
C ASP A 69 -5.83 -5.55 2.26
N ASP A 70 -4.51 -5.50 2.05
CA ASP A 70 -3.84 -6.04 0.85
C ASP A 70 -4.08 -7.55 0.70
N LEU A 71 -3.87 -8.31 1.77
CA LEU A 71 -4.13 -9.75 1.78
C LEU A 71 -5.60 -10.10 1.55
N VAL A 72 -6.55 -9.29 2.05
CA VAL A 72 -7.98 -9.44 1.77
C VAL A 72 -8.28 -9.19 0.29
N ARG A 73 -7.71 -8.13 -0.31
CA ARG A 73 -7.88 -7.81 -1.73
C ARG A 73 -7.49 -8.98 -2.63
N HIS A 74 -6.40 -9.67 -2.29
CA HIS A 74 -5.93 -10.86 -3.00
C HIS A 74 -6.60 -12.16 -2.55
N ARG A 75 -7.60 -12.10 -1.67
CA ARG A 75 -8.38 -13.24 -1.14
C ARG A 75 -7.53 -14.28 -0.42
N LEU A 76 -6.41 -13.87 0.19
CA LEU A 76 -5.51 -14.72 0.97
C LEU A 76 -5.97 -14.85 2.43
N ILE A 77 -6.68 -13.84 2.92
CA ILE A 77 -7.37 -13.85 4.21
C ILE A 77 -8.78 -13.27 4.05
N ALA A 78 -9.64 -13.51 5.03
CA ALA A 78 -10.94 -12.87 5.17
C ALA A 78 -11.18 -12.46 6.63
N PHE A 79 -11.82 -11.32 6.83
CA PHE A 79 -12.29 -10.89 8.15
C PHE A 79 -13.68 -11.44 8.44
N PHE A 80 -13.96 -11.68 9.72
CA PHE A 80 -15.30 -11.97 10.22
C PHE A 80 -15.41 -11.54 11.68
N ASP A 81 -16.62 -11.23 12.12
CA ASP A 81 -16.90 -10.87 13.50
C ASP A 81 -17.54 -12.04 14.25
N SER A 82 -17.16 -12.22 15.50
CA SER A 82 -17.81 -13.13 16.45
C SER A 82 -17.82 -12.50 17.83
N ASP A 83 -19.01 -12.36 18.40
CA ASP A 83 -19.22 -11.74 19.73
C ASP A 83 -18.54 -10.38 19.90
N GLY A 84 -18.61 -9.53 18.87
CA GLY A 84 -18.05 -8.18 18.88
C GLY A 84 -16.52 -8.13 18.77
N THR A 85 -15.86 -9.25 18.48
CA THR A 85 -14.43 -9.32 18.19
C THR A 85 -14.22 -9.64 16.71
N GLU A 86 -13.43 -8.82 16.02
CA GLU A 86 -13.01 -9.07 14.64
C GLU A 86 -11.89 -10.14 14.63
N TYR A 87 -12.03 -11.13 13.76
CA TYR A 87 -11.06 -12.18 13.50
C TYR A 87 -10.64 -12.17 12.04
N LEU A 88 -9.43 -12.63 11.78
CA LEU A 88 -8.99 -12.99 10.43
C LEU A 88 -8.94 -14.51 10.31
N ARG A 89 -9.26 -14.99 9.11
CA ARG A 89 -9.11 -16.38 8.69
C ARG A 89 -8.26 -16.45 7.44
N VAL A 90 -7.26 -17.32 7.42
CA VAL A 90 -6.50 -17.66 6.21
C VAL A 90 -7.37 -18.49 5.27
N THR A 91 -7.51 -18.04 4.02
CA THR A 91 -8.28 -18.77 3.02
C THR A 91 -7.46 -19.97 2.52
N GLY A 92 -8.14 -21.06 2.17
CA GLY A 92 -7.45 -22.27 1.67
C GLY A 92 -6.54 -22.96 2.68
N TRP A 93 -6.65 -22.66 3.98
CA TRP A 93 -5.77 -23.19 5.03
C TRP A 93 -5.52 -24.70 4.93
N SER A 94 -6.57 -25.51 4.81
CA SER A 94 -6.48 -26.97 4.71
C SER A 94 -5.71 -27.49 3.49
N LYS A 95 -5.62 -26.69 2.41
CA LYS A 95 -4.84 -27.02 1.21
C LYS A 95 -3.34 -26.76 1.42
N HIS A 96 -3.00 -25.78 2.24
CA HIS A 96 -1.63 -25.32 2.43
C HIS A 96 -0.98 -25.86 3.71
N GLN A 97 -1.76 -26.12 4.76
CA GLN A 97 -1.29 -26.56 6.06
C GLN A 97 -2.05 -27.84 6.49
N LYS A 98 -1.37 -28.99 6.42
CA LYS A 98 -1.89 -30.26 6.94
C LYS A 98 -1.49 -30.39 8.41
N VAL A 99 -2.47 -30.51 9.31
CA VAL A 99 -2.24 -30.67 10.76
C VAL A 99 -2.83 -32.01 11.21
N GLU A 100 -1.99 -32.91 11.71
CA GLU A 100 -2.43 -34.26 12.11
C GLU A 100 -3.22 -34.27 13.43
N ARG A 101 -2.96 -33.31 14.31
CA ARG A 101 -3.65 -33.15 15.60
C ARG A 101 -4.01 -31.68 15.85
N PRO A 102 -5.11 -31.20 15.24
CA PRO A 102 -5.47 -29.81 15.30
C PRO A 102 -5.95 -29.39 16.69
N ASN A 103 -5.58 -28.18 17.08
CA ASN A 103 -6.07 -27.48 18.26
C ASN A 103 -6.71 -26.16 17.80
N TYR A 104 -8.03 -26.09 17.95
CA TYR A 104 -8.85 -24.94 17.59
C TYR A 104 -9.06 -24.06 18.81
N LYS A 105 -8.83 -22.76 18.67
CA LYS A 105 -8.88 -21.80 19.78
C LYS A 105 -9.90 -20.71 19.57
N TYR A 106 -10.20 -20.40 18.32
CA TYR A 106 -11.03 -19.27 17.96
C TYR A 106 -12.36 -19.73 17.33
N PRO A 107 -13.39 -18.86 17.33
CA PRO A 107 -14.68 -19.18 16.73
C PRO A 107 -14.53 -19.56 15.27
N ASN A 108 -15.26 -20.60 14.84
CA ASN A 108 -15.27 -21.02 13.44
C ASN A 108 -16.52 -20.44 12.74
N PRO A 109 -16.38 -19.58 11.71
CA PRO A 109 -17.52 -19.00 11.01
C PRO A 109 -18.33 -20.03 10.22
N ASP A 110 -17.74 -21.17 9.87
CA ASP A 110 -18.43 -22.24 9.11
C ASP A 110 -19.15 -23.25 10.04
N ALA A 111 -18.96 -23.14 11.36
CA ALA A 111 -19.70 -23.95 12.31
C ALA A 111 -21.14 -23.44 12.34
N ILE A 112 -22.06 -24.17 11.71
CA ILE A 112 -23.50 -23.91 11.76
C ILE A 112 -23.88 -23.74 13.23
N SER A 113 -24.25 -22.51 13.63
CA SER A 113 -24.85 -22.25 14.94
C SER A 113 -26.13 -23.07 15.06
N PRO A 114 -26.23 -24.04 15.99
CA PRO A 114 -27.53 -24.46 16.46
C PRO A 114 -28.07 -23.29 17.27
N ASN A 115 -29.15 -22.72 16.76
CA ASN A 115 -29.91 -21.63 17.33
C ASN A 115 -30.14 -21.76 18.86
N ASN A 116 -30.09 -20.63 19.57
CA ASN A 116 -30.71 -20.34 20.86
C ASN A 116 -30.63 -21.37 22.01
N GLY A 117 -30.00 -20.92 23.10
CA GLY A 117 -30.39 -21.29 24.47
C GLY A 117 -29.55 -22.38 25.11
N GLY A 118 -28.57 -21.98 25.91
CA GLY A 118 -27.90 -22.90 26.82
C GLY A 118 -26.52 -22.43 27.22
N LYS A 119 -26.43 -21.82 28.41
CA LYS A 119 -25.16 -21.63 29.11
C LYS A 119 -24.43 -22.96 29.21
N GLU A 120 -23.20 -23.06 28.73
CA GLU A 120 -22.22 -23.90 29.41
C GLU A 120 -20.78 -23.42 29.15
N ARG A 121 -20.29 -22.68 30.15
CA ARG A 121 -18.86 -22.63 30.46
C ARG A 121 -18.45 -24.04 30.86
N VAL A 122 -17.53 -24.68 30.13
CA VAL A 122 -16.81 -25.83 30.66
C VAL A 122 -15.34 -25.52 30.79
N ASN A 123 -14.99 -25.43 32.06
CA ASN A 123 -13.70 -25.23 32.68
C ASN A 123 -12.75 -26.37 32.27
N ALA A 124 -11.58 -26.04 31.75
CA ALA A 124 -10.54 -27.01 31.45
C ALA A 124 -9.71 -27.24 32.71
N GLU A 125 -10.08 -28.21 33.54
CA GLU A 125 -9.12 -28.83 34.47
C GLU A 125 -9.53 -30.24 34.93
N SER A 126 -8.55 -31.15 34.77
CA SER A 126 -8.36 -32.42 35.46
C SER A 126 -9.34 -33.58 35.18
N SER A 127 -8.86 -34.54 34.39
CA SER A 127 -9.04 -35.96 34.70
C SER A 127 -7.80 -36.75 34.31
N ARG A 128 -7.04 -37.11 35.36
CA ARG A 128 -6.02 -38.15 35.36
C ARG A 128 -6.69 -39.52 35.23
N ARG A 129 -6.09 -40.40 34.43
CA ARG A 129 -6.03 -41.89 34.45
C ARG A 129 -5.90 -42.34 32.98
N SER A 130 -5.07 -43.28 32.58
CA SER A 130 -4.00 -44.08 33.20
C SER A 130 -3.30 -44.78 32.04
N PHE A 131 -2.01 -45.06 32.25
CA PHE A 131 -1.08 -45.73 31.34
C PHE A 131 -1.64 -47.00 30.69
N ASP A 132 -1.43 -47.14 29.39
CA ASP A 132 -1.05 -48.43 28.82
C ASP A 132 0.14 -48.22 27.88
N ASP A 133 1.15 -49.04 28.11
CA ASP A 133 2.51 -48.98 27.62
C ASP A 133 2.65 -50.03 26.51
N SER A 134 3.08 -49.61 25.33
CA SER A 134 3.52 -50.54 24.28
C SER A 134 4.43 -49.80 23.31
N SER A 135 5.72 -49.79 23.65
CA SER A 135 6.84 -49.42 22.78
C SER A 135 7.64 -50.68 22.45
N PRO A 136 7.91 -51.01 21.17
CA PRO A 136 8.94 -51.98 20.83
C PRO A 136 10.20 -51.24 20.35
N ASN A 137 11.18 -51.08 21.25
CA ASN A 137 12.58 -50.87 20.87
C ASN A 137 13.27 -52.23 20.86
N ASP A 138 13.60 -52.74 19.67
CA ASP A 138 14.47 -53.89 19.49
C ASP A 138 15.91 -53.40 19.35
N HIS A 139 16.72 -53.63 20.39
CA HIS A 139 18.15 -53.33 20.40
C HIS A 139 18.94 -54.47 19.74
N ARG A 140 19.78 -54.15 18.73
CA ARG A 140 20.96 -54.97 18.42
C ARG A 140 22.24 -54.14 18.33
N SER A 141 23.12 -54.43 19.28
CA SER A 141 24.59 -54.45 19.31
C SER A 141 25.42 -53.41 18.54
N ILE A 142 26.27 -52.73 19.33
CA ILE A 142 27.39 -51.86 18.97
C ILE A 142 28.47 -52.62 18.17
N GLY A 143 29.03 -51.96 17.16
CA GLY A 143 30.26 -52.31 16.46
C GLY A 143 30.87 -51.05 15.83
N ASP A 144 31.96 -50.59 16.42
CA ASP A 144 32.75 -49.39 16.12
C ASP A 144 33.32 -49.35 14.68
N ARG A 145 33.16 -48.20 13.97
CA ARG A 145 34.14 -47.49 13.12
C ARG A 145 33.51 -46.57 12.06
N SER A 146 33.86 -45.27 12.16
CA SER A 146 34.11 -44.28 11.09
C SER A 146 32.95 -43.70 10.23
N THR A 147 32.97 -42.37 10.12
CA THR A 147 32.21 -41.43 9.26
C THR A 147 32.66 -41.47 7.78
N PRO A 148 32.21 -40.61 6.81
CA PRO A 148 31.02 -39.73 6.66
C PRO A 148 30.30 -39.85 5.28
N GLU A 149 29.29 -38.98 5.04
CA GLU A 149 28.78 -38.50 3.73
C GLU A 149 28.08 -39.47 2.76
N GLY A 150 26.74 -39.43 2.76
CA GLY A 150 25.89 -39.99 1.72
C GLY A 150 25.34 -38.91 0.76
N LYS A 151 26.01 -38.75 -0.38
CA LYS A 151 25.52 -38.00 -1.57
C LYS A 151 24.19 -38.56 -2.07
N GLY A 152 23.15 -37.74 -2.09
CA GLY A 152 21.90 -38.01 -2.81
C GLY A 152 22.13 -37.93 -4.32
N LYS A 153 21.75 -39.00 -5.04
CA LYS A 153 21.82 -39.08 -6.50
C LYS A 153 20.66 -38.31 -7.13
N GLU A 154 20.97 -37.26 -7.88
CA GLU A 154 20.02 -36.56 -8.75
C GLU A 154 19.68 -37.41 -9.98
N GLY A 155 18.38 -37.55 -10.26
CA GLY A 155 17.86 -38.17 -11.47
C GLY A 155 17.87 -37.19 -12.64
N LYS A 156 18.42 -37.61 -13.78
CA LYS A 156 18.35 -36.91 -15.07
C LYS A 156 16.91 -36.82 -15.57
N GLY A 157 16.36 -35.61 -15.59
CA GLY A 157 15.14 -35.24 -16.33
C GLY A 157 15.48 -34.38 -17.54
N ARG A 158 14.91 -34.73 -18.69
CA ARG A 158 15.23 -34.21 -20.04
C ARG A 158 14.91 -32.72 -20.21
N GLU A 159 15.87 -31.97 -20.75
CA GLU A 159 15.68 -30.60 -21.24
C GLU A 159 14.86 -30.59 -22.54
N SER A 160 13.90 -29.68 -22.63
CA SER A 160 13.24 -29.27 -23.88
C SER A 160 13.82 -27.92 -24.32
N PRO A 161 13.96 -27.65 -25.64
CA PRO A 161 14.67 -26.46 -26.12
C PRO A 161 13.89 -25.17 -25.84
N PRO A 162 14.58 -24.02 -25.68
CA PRO A 162 13.96 -22.76 -25.32
C PRO A 162 13.17 -22.17 -26.49
N SER A 163 11.97 -21.69 -26.21
CA SER A 163 11.19 -20.87 -27.15
C SER A 163 11.81 -19.47 -27.24
N PRO A 164 11.77 -18.80 -28.41
CA PRO A 164 12.36 -17.48 -28.58
C PRO A 164 11.62 -16.42 -27.75
N PRO A 165 12.31 -15.34 -27.32
CA PRO A 165 11.71 -14.31 -26.48
C PRO A 165 10.61 -13.58 -27.24
N ARG A 166 9.39 -13.64 -26.70
CA ARG A 166 8.27 -12.83 -27.15
C ARG A 166 8.58 -11.38 -26.78
N GLN A 167 8.78 -10.53 -27.79
CA GLN A 167 8.89 -9.08 -27.59
C GLN A 167 7.58 -8.58 -26.97
N VAL A 168 7.64 -8.11 -25.73
CA VAL A 168 6.58 -7.32 -25.12
C VAL A 168 6.73 -5.88 -25.60
N PRO A 169 5.70 -5.27 -26.21
CA PRO A 169 5.76 -3.85 -26.56
C PRO A 169 5.77 -2.98 -25.29
N SER A 170 6.59 -1.93 -25.36
CA SER A 170 6.73 -0.75 -24.47
C SER A 170 5.59 -0.50 -23.46
N ALA A 171 5.94 -0.49 -22.16
CA ALA A 171 5.05 -0.09 -21.06
C ALA A 171 5.54 1.22 -20.41
N ALA A 172 5.18 2.35 -21.01
CA ALA A 172 5.61 3.71 -20.68
C ALA A 172 5.09 4.39 -19.36
N PRO A 173 4.25 3.83 -18.47
CA PRO A 173 3.91 4.50 -17.20
C PRO A 173 4.85 4.16 -16.02
N SER A 174 5.49 2.99 -16.04
CA SER A 174 6.31 2.54 -14.89
C SER A 174 7.60 3.34 -14.75
N ASP A 175 8.20 3.76 -15.86
CA ASP A 175 9.47 4.48 -15.86
C ASP A 175 9.35 5.93 -15.40
N ALA A 176 8.24 6.61 -15.74
CA ALA A 176 7.97 8.00 -15.37
C ALA A 176 7.79 8.18 -13.85
N VAL A 177 6.99 7.30 -13.25
CA VAL A 177 6.75 7.28 -11.80
C VAL A 177 8.06 7.08 -11.05
N ASP A 178 8.91 6.16 -11.56
CA ASP A 178 10.20 5.87 -10.97
C ASP A 178 11.21 7.02 -11.09
N ARG A 179 11.17 7.80 -12.19
CA ARG A 179 12.03 8.97 -12.38
C ARG A 179 11.69 10.11 -11.43
N VAL A 180 10.40 10.47 -11.31
CA VAL A 180 9.94 11.51 -10.37
C VAL A 180 10.27 11.11 -8.93
N ARG A 181 9.98 9.87 -8.54
CA ARG A 181 10.27 9.36 -7.20
C ARG A 181 11.76 9.45 -6.87
N LYS A 182 12.63 9.03 -7.81
CA LYS A 182 14.09 9.12 -7.65
C LYS A 182 14.55 10.54 -7.41
N LEU A 183 14.03 11.49 -8.19
CA LEU A 183 14.37 12.91 -8.05
C LEU A 183 13.98 13.46 -6.67
N VAL A 184 12.74 13.23 -6.22
CA VAL A 184 12.26 13.65 -4.90
C VAL A 184 13.15 13.06 -3.80
N TRP A 185 13.48 11.77 -3.90
CA TRP A 185 14.36 11.10 -2.95
C TRP A 185 15.76 11.74 -2.88
N THR A 186 16.37 12.04 -4.02
CA THR A 186 17.67 12.70 -4.11
C THR A 186 17.63 14.09 -3.48
N LEU A 187 16.59 14.88 -3.75
CA LEU A 187 16.47 16.27 -3.28
C LEU A 187 16.17 16.39 -1.78
N ILE A 188 15.54 15.37 -1.18
CA ILE A 188 15.33 15.30 0.28
C ILE A 188 16.65 15.09 1.05
N GLY A 189 17.75 14.74 0.36
CA GLY A 189 19.08 14.73 0.97
C GLY A 189 19.36 13.53 1.88
N LYS A 190 18.78 12.35 1.61
CA LYS A 190 19.15 11.08 2.27
C LYS A 190 20.43 10.43 1.71
N ASP A 191 21.30 11.18 1.05
CA ASP A 191 22.53 10.65 0.41
C ASP A 191 23.84 11.05 1.13
N GLN A 192 23.75 11.65 2.31
CA GLN A 192 24.91 11.80 3.20
C GLN A 192 25.11 10.50 4.01
N GLY A 193 25.54 9.44 3.33
CA GLY A 193 26.16 8.29 3.99
C GLY A 193 25.47 6.94 3.84
N TRP A 194 25.17 6.48 2.62
CA TRP A 194 25.18 5.03 2.33
C TRP A 194 25.38 4.77 0.84
N ILE A 195 26.64 4.73 0.41
CA ILE A 195 27.01 4.17 -0.89
C ILE A 195 26.74 2.66 -0.80
N GLY A 196 25.75 2.17 -1.55
CA GLY A 196 25.65 0.73 -1.85
C GLY A 196 24.38 0.00 -1.41
N THR A 197 23.19 0.54 -1.64
CA THR A 197 22.02 -0.29 -1.98
C THR A 197 21.21 0.40 -3.06
N LYS A 198 20.83 -0.35 -4.11
CA LYS A 198 19.89 0.09 -5.13
C LYS A 198 18.72 0.80 -4.44
N LEU A 199 18.37 1.99 -4.93
CA LEU A 199 17.14 2.69 -4.62
C LEU A 199 16.01 1.66 -4.50
N VAL A 200 15.61 1.35 -3.26
CA VAL A 200 14.71 0.24 -3.01
C VAL A 200 13.39 0.62 -3.67
N SER A 201 12.91 -0.22 -4.56
CA SER A 201 11.72 -0.01 -5.38
C SER A 201 10.40 0.11 -4.59
N THR A 202 10.45 0.30 -3.26
CA THR A 202 9.34 0.08 -2.32
C THR A 202 8.94 1.31 -1.49
N ASP A 203 9.25 2.53 -1.89
CA ASP A 203 8.49 3.68 -1.37
C ASP A 203 7.07 3.67 -1.95
N VAL A 204 6.23 2.77 -1.43
CA VAL A 204 4.86 2.52 -1.93
C VAL A 204 4.01 3.80 -1.82
N GLU A 205 4.25 4.61 -0.80
CA GLU A 205 3.54 5.86 -0.58
C GLU A 205 4.01 6.94 -1.58
N GLY A 206 5.32 7.09 -1.80
CA GLY A 206 5.84 7.96 -2.85
C GLY A 206 5.41 7.53 -4.27
N VAL A 207 5.40 6.22 -4.56
CA VAL A 207 4.87 5.67 -5.82
C VAL A 207 3.38 5.97 -5.98
N ARG A 208 2.59 5.79 -4.93
CA ARG A 208 1.14 6.09 -4.93
C ARG A 208 0.87 7.57 -5.12
N GLN A 209 1.62 8.44 -4.45
CA GLN A 209 1.46 9.89 -4.58
C GLN A 209 1.84 10.37 -5.97
N VAL A 210 2.96 9.92 -6.53
CA VAL A 210 3.37 10.28 -7.90
C VAL A 210 2.35 9.77 -8.93
N ARG A 211 1.83 8.55 -8.77
CA ARG A 211 0.71 8.06 -9.60
C ARG A 211 -0.51 8.96 -9.45
N GLY A 212 -0.85 9.35 -8.23
CA GLY A 212 -1.93 10.30 -7.96
C GLY A 212 -1.75 11.63 -8.66
N TRP A 213 -0.52 12.14 -8.81
CA TRP A 213 -0.25 13.37 -9.57
C TRP A 213 -0.46 13.19 -11.08
N PHE A 214 -0.11 12.03 -11.63
CA PHE A 214 -0.41 11.71 -13.04
C PHE A 214 -1.90 11.46 -13.28
N ASP A 215 -2.61 10.86 -12.32
CA ASP A 215 -4.06 10.69 -12.36
C ASP A 215 -4.81 12.04 -12.31
N LEU A 216 -4.16 13.08 -11.78
CA LEU A 216 -4.63 14.48 -11.84
C LEU A 216 -4.33 15.17 -13.19
N GLY A 217 -3.77 14.46 -14.17
CA GLY A 217 -3.51 14.97 -15.52
C GLY A 217 -2.20 15.74 -15.67
N LEU A 218 -1.33 15.75 -14.64
CA LEU A 218 -0.02 16.39 -14.75
C LEU A 218 0.93 15.53 -15.61
N SER A 219 1.62 16.17 -16.56
CA SER A 219 2.66 15.48 -17.33
C SER A 219 3.92 15.25 -16.50
N GLU A 220 4.70 14.24 -16.89
CA GLU A 220 5.98 13.94 -16.22
C GLU A 220 6.90 15.16 -16.16
N ASP A 221 7.11 15.86 -17.28
CA ASP A 221 7.98 17.03 -17.36
C ASP A 221 7.52 18.15 -16.40
N ARG A 222 6.20 18.31 -16.25
CA ARG A 222 5.61 19.32 -15.35
C ARG A 222 5.87 18.98 -13.89
N VAL A 223 5.68 17.71 -13.53
CA VAL A 223 5.94 17.22 -12.17
C VAL A 223 7.43 17.34 -11.83
N LEU A 224 8.32 16.93 -12.73
CA LEU A 224 9.77 17.04 -12.52
C LEU A 224 10.21 18.50 -12.32
N ALA A 225 9.79 19.39 -13.22
CA ALA A 225 10.15 20.81 -13.14
C ALA A 225 9.69 21.46 -11.84
N GLU A 226 8.49 21.12 -11.36
CA GLU A 226 7.96 21.71 -10.13
C GLU A 226 8.67 21.16 -8.88
N VAL A 227 8.97 19.85 -8.86
CA VAL A 227 9.77 19.26 -7.78
C VAL A 227 11.11 19.99 -7.69
N GLU A 228 11.83 20.17 -8.79
CA GLU A 228 13.12 20.88 -8.77
C GLU A 228 12.97 22.34 -8.32
N ARG A 229 11.95 23.04 -8.80
CA ARG A 229 11.66 24.43 -8.43
C ARG A 229 11.45 24.58 -6.92
N VAL A 230 10.65 23.72 -6.32
CA VAL A 230 10.33 23.73 -4.88
C VAL A 230 11.57 23.55 -4.03
N PHE A 231 12.40 22.55 -4.32
CA PHE A 231 13.59 22.28 -3.52
C PHE A 231 14.70 23.30 -3.75
N THR A 232 14.81 23.85 -4.96
CA THR A 232 15.75 24.94 -5.26
C THR A 232 15.39 26.20 -4.49
N ALA A 233 14.11 26.60 -4.49
CA ALA A 233 13.64 27.75 -3.74
C ALA A 233 13.80 27.57 -2.21
N ALA A 234 13.56 26.35 -1.70
CA ALA A 234 13.80 26.03 -0.30
C ALA A 234 15.29 26.14 0.08
N LYS A 235 16.18 25.68 -0.81
CA LYS A 235 17.64 25.77 -0.63
C LYS A 235 18.13 27.23 -0.64
N GLU A 236 17.65 28.04 -1.58
CA GLU A 236 18.01 29.46 -1.70
C GLU A 236 17.50 30.31 -0.53
N SER A 237 16.31 30.00 -0.02
CA SER A 237 15.72 30.69 1.13
C SER A 237 16.24 30.19 2.49
N GLY A 238 17.07 29.15 2.51
CA GLY A 238 17.53 28.51 3.75
C GLY A 238 16.40 27.84 4.57
N THR A 239 15.25 27.56 3.95
CA THR A 239 14.09 26.96 4.60
C THR A 239 14.13 25.44 4.46
N SER A 240 13.96 24.71 5.58
CA SER A 240 13.84 23.25 5.54
C SER A 240 12.39 22.82 5.36
N ILE A 241 12.15 21.91 4.40
CA ILE A 241 10.82 21.33 4.18
C ILE A 241 10.65 20.12 5.12
N GLY A 242 9.98 20.31 6.27
CA GLY A 242 9.86 19.26 7.30
C GLY A 242 9.04 18.04 6.88
N ARG A 243 8.11 18.17 5.92
CA ARG A 243 7.31 17.06 5.36
C ARG A 243 7.26 17.14 3.83
N PRO A 244 8.33 16.73 3.13
CA PRO A 244 8.48 16.96 1.70
C PRO A 244 7.33 16.40 0.85
N TRP A 245 6.94 15.14 1.09
CA TRP A 245 5.86 14.48 0.36
C TRP A 245 4.49 15.18 0.53
N ALA A 246 4.11 15.53 1.76
CA ALA A 246 2.86 16.24 2.01
C ALA A 246 2.86 17.68 1.46
N TYR A 247 4.02 18.32 1.41
CA TYR A 247 4.19 19.64 0.81
C TYR A 247 4.06 19.55 -0.72
N LEU A 248 4.78 18.62 -1.35
CA LEU A 248 4.70 18.37 -2.79
C LEU A 248 3.28 17.97 -3.22
N ASP A 249 2.58 17.12 -2.46
CA ASP A 249 1.20 16.75 -2.79
C ASP A 249 0.26 17.97 -2.82
N ARG A 250 0.41 18.90 -1.87
CA ARG A 250 -0.33 20.16 -1.88
C ARG A 250 0.02 21.03 -3.10
N VAL A 251 1.31 21.13 -3.44
CA VAL A 251 1.78 21.90 -4.60
C VAL A 251 1.25 21.29 -5.90
N MET A 252 1.33 19.97 -6.05
CA MET A 252 0.87 19.25 -7.25
C MET A 252 -0.65 19.31 -7.40
N ARG A 253 -1.40 19.24 -6.31
CA ARG A 253 -2.86 19.46 -6.34
C ARG A 253 -3.20 20.89 -6.74
N SER A 254 -2.52 21.90 -6.20
CA SER A 254 -2.66 23.31 -6.63
C SER A 254 -2.35 23.45 -8.12
N LEU A 255 -1.26 22.83 -8.60
CA LEU A 255 -0.88 22.85 -10.01
C LEU A 255 -1.87 22.12 -10.91
N ALA A 256 -2.50 21.04 -10.44
CA ALA A 256 -3.52 20.32 -11.19
C ALA A 256 -4.86 21.07 -11.18
N GLU A 257 -5.17 21.80 -10.12
CA GLU A 257 -6.32 22.72 -10.04
C GLU A 257 -6.11 23.93 -10.95
N GLU A 258 -4.91 24.52 -10.95
CA GLU A 258 -4.48 25.52 -11.94
C GLU A 258 -4.42 24.95 -13.35
N GLY A 259 -4.03 23.68 -13.50
CA GLY A 259 -3.94 22.90 -14.75
C GLY A 259 -5.28 22.55 -15.37
N SER A 260 -6.27 22.17 -14.56
CA SER A 260 -7.66 21.92 -14.96
C SER A 260 -8.40 23.22 -15.24
N ALA A 261 -8.15 24.25 -14.43
CA ALA A 261 -8.54 25.63 -14.73
C ALA A 261 -7.81 26.21 -15.96
N THR A 262 -6.76 25.54 -16.47
CA THR A 262 -6.05 25.83 -17.73
C THR A 262 -6.14 24.67 -18.74
N ALA A 263 -7.07 23.72 -18.60
CA ALA A 263 -7.40 22.72 -19.63
C ALA A 263 -8.83 22.89 -20.17
N GLU A 264 -9.74 23.49 -19.39
CA GLU A 264 -11.17 23.64 -19.74
C GLU A 264 -11.53 24.70 -20.81
N ALA A 265 -10.57 25.41 -21.36
CA ALA A 265 -10.78 26.22 -22.57
C ALA A 265 -9.61 26.14 -23.58
N GLY A 266 -9.12 24.91 -23.73
CA GLY A 266 -7.80 24.60 -24.27
C GLY A 266 -7.82 23.97 -25.64
N GLY A 267 -9.00 23.80 -26.24
CA GLY A 267 -9.14 24.01 -27.67
C GLY A 267 -9.11 25.52 -27.93
N ASN A 268 -7.94 26.12 -27.73
CA ASN A 268 -7.61 27.55 -27.84
C ASN A 268 -8.20 28.51 -26.76
N GLY A 269 -7.40 28.75 -25.70
CA GLY A 269 -7.47 29.91 -24.78
C GLY A 269 -8.28 29.73 -23.48
N ILE A 270 -7.70 29.09 -22.43
CA ILE A 270 -8.47 28.68 -21.24
C ILE A 270 -8.90 29.81 -20.32
N LEU A 271 -10.20 30.12 -20.29
CA LEU A 271 -10.87 30.88 -19.24
C LEU A 271 -11.39 29.94 -18.14
N ASP A 272 -10.72 30.00 -17.00
CA ASP A 272 -11.09 29.61 -15.63
C ASP A 272 -12.62 29.69 -15.35
N ALA A 273 -13.17 28.57 -14.86
CA ALA A 273 -14.59 28.30 -14.59
C ALA A 273 -15.14 28.98 -13.32
N THR A 274 -14.81 30.25 -13.11
CA THR A 274 -15.59 31.11 -12.21
C THR A 274 -16.44 32.07 -13.05
N PRO A 275 -17.78 32.01 -12.98
CA PRO A 275 -18.64 32.93 -13.73
C PRO A 275 -18.25 34.39 -13.46
N TRP A 276 -18.12 35.20 -14.50
CA TRP A 276 -17.74 36.62 -14.41
C TRP A 276 -18.52 37.41 -13.35
N VAL A 277 -19.79 37.03 -13.12
CA VAL A 277 -20.66 37.57 -12.06
C VAL A 277 -20.00 37.46 -10.68
N GLN A 278 -19.49 36.30 -10.30
CA GLN A 278 -18.89 36.08 -8.97
C GLN A 278 -17.57 36.84 -8.79
N ARG A 279 -16.80 37.01 -9.87
CA ARG A 279 -15.55 37.81 -9.87
C ARG A 279 -15.86 39.29 -9.61
N VAL A 280 -16.86 39.83 -10.32
CA VAL A 280 -17.30 41.23 -10.18
C VAL A 280 -17.93 41.46 -8.80
N GLU A 281 -18.70 40.53 -8.27
CA GLU A 281 -19.26 40.60 -6.90
C GLU A 281 -18.17 40.57 -5.83
N SER A 282 -17.15 39.71 -5.99
CA SER A 282 -16.02 39.63 -5.06
C SER A 282 -15.18 40.90 -5.08
N PHE A 283 -14.97 41.50 -6.25
CA PHE A 283 -14.31 42.79 -6.38
C PHE A 283 -15.11 43.91 -5.72
N ARG A 284 -16.41 43.96 -5.99
CA ARG A 284 -17.30 45.01 -5.46
C ARG A 284 -17.46 44.93 -3.94
N SER A 285 -17.53 43.72 -3.38
CA SER A 285 -17.78 43.50 -1.95
C SER A 285 -16.51 43.48 -1.11
N LYS A 286 -15.39 42.97 -1.66
CA LYS A 286 -14.15 42.69 -0.89
C LYS A 286 -12.91 43.39 -1.46
N GLY A 287 -13.02 44.09 -2.59
CA GLY A 287 -11.88 44.71 -3.28
C GLY A 287 -10.90 43.70 -3.89
N PHE A 288 -11.27 42.42 -3.93
CA PHE A 288 -10.41 41.34 -4.39
C PHE A 288 -10.51 41.18 -5.91
N TRP A 289 -9.39 41.33 -6.60
CA TRP A 289 -9.26 41.10 -8.03
C TRP A 289 -7.93 40.42 -8.30
N VAL A 290 -7.93 39.38 -9.12
CA VAL A 290 -6.72 38.66 -9.47
C VAL A 290 -6.16 39.24 -10.77
N ASP A 291 -4.87 39.56 -10.79
CA ASP A 291 -4.21 40.17 -11.97
C ASP A 291 -4.34 39.30 -13.24
N GLY A 292 -4.51 37.97 -13.05
CA GLY A 292 -4.79 37.02 -14.12
C GLY A 292 -6.18 37.11 -14.76
N TRP A 293 -7.12 37.88 -14.20
CA TRP A 293 -8.45 38.11 -14.79
C TRP A 293 -8.49 39.29 -15.77
N GLY A 294 -7.35 39.96 -16.00
CA GLY A 294 -7.24 41.15 -16.84
C GLY A 294 -7.55 42.45 -16.09
N PRO A 295 -7.60 43.60 -16.79
CA PRO A 295 -7.87 44.89 -16.16
C PRO A 295 -9.21 44.92 -15.41
N ARG A 296 -9.25 45.65 -14.28
CA ARG A 296 -10.40 45.64 -13.37
C ARG A 296 -11.65 46.29 -13.99
N PRO A 297 -12.85 45.98 -13.47
CA PRO A 297 -14.07 46.70 -13.85
C PRO A 297 -13.89 48.21 -13.69
N GLY A 298 -13.93 48.95 -14.81
CA GLY A 298 -13.72 50.40 -14.86
C GLY A 298 -12.33 50.87 -15.35
N GLU A 299 -11.40 49.94 -15.63
CA GLU A 299 -10.11 50.21 -16.28
C GLU A 299 -10.17 49.91 -17.79
N ASP A 300 -9.38 50.63 -18.58
CA ASP A 300 -9.31 50.43 -20.03
C ASP A 300 -8.80 49.02 -20.38
N GLY A 301 -9.50 48.33 -21.27
CA GLY A 301 -9.18 46.95 -21.66
C GLY A 301 -9.72 45.86 -20.73
N CYS A 302 -10.69 46.18 -19.86
CA CYS A 302 -11.35 45.20 -19.00
C CYS A 302 -11.97 44.04 -19.82
N LEU A 303 -11.69 42.80 -19.39
CA LEU A 303 -12.11 41.58 -20.08
C LEU A 303 -13.48 41.04 -19.62
N VAL A 304 -14.12 41.72 -18.66
CA VAL A 304 -15.45 41.34 -18.17
C VAL A 304 -16.49 41.62 -19.26
N PRO A 305 -17.39 40.66 -19.56
CA PRO A 305 -18.49 40.86 -20.49
C PRO A 305 -19.35 42.09 -20.12
N ALA A 306 -19.74 42.87 -21.13
CA ALA A 306 -20.43 44.14 -20.96
C ALA A 306 -21.81 44.01 -20.27
N ASP A 307 -22.50 42.89 -20.44
CA ASP A 307 -23.75 42.54 -19.77
C ASP A 307 -23.57 42.33 -18.25
N VAL A 308 -22.45 41.71 -17.86
CA VAL A 308 -22.09 41.54 -16.44
C VAL A 308 -21.66 42.88 -15.82
N LEU A 309 -20.90 43.70 -16.54
CA LEU A 309 -20.54 45.05 -16.08
C LEU A 309 -21.79 45.94 -15.89
N ALA A 310 -22.71 45.92 -16.86
CA ALA A 310 -23.94 46.70 -16.82
C ALA A 310 -24.86 46.30 -15.66
N SER A 311 -25.02 45.00 -15.41
CA SER A 311 -25.83 44.48 -14.29
C SER A 311 -25.24 44.80 -12.90
N HIS A 312 -23.94 45.11 -12.82
CA HIS A 312 -23.24 45.43 -11.57
C HIS A 312 -22.88 46.91 -11.40
N GLY A 313 -23.42 47.79 -12.26
CA GLY A 313 -23.32 49.24 -12.14
C GLY A 313 -22.07 49.87 -12.76
N TYR A 314 -21.31 49.10 -13.56
CA TYR A 314 -20.19 49.61 -14.36
C TYR A 314 -20.74 49.98 -15.75
N GLY A 315 -21.27 51.20 -15.88
CA GLY A 315 -21.77 51.72 -17.14
C GLY A 315 -20.64 52.18 -18.07
N ALA A 316 -20.79 51.92 -19.37
CA ALA A 316 -19.88 52.40 -20.40
C ALA A 316 -19.77 53.94 -20.33
N ARG A 317 -18.56 54.46 -20.08
CA ARG A 317 -18.26 55.86 -20.39
C ARG A 317 -18.26 55.98 -21.91
N ALA A 318 -19.13 56.86 -22.43
CA ALA A 318 -19.13 57.30 -23.81
C ALA A 318 -17.82 58.02 -24.17
#